data_AF-A0AAD9J6H8-F1
#
_entry.id   AF-A0AAD9J6H8-F1
#
_cell.length_a   1.000
_cell.length_b   1.000
_cell.length_c   1.000
_cell.angle_alpha   90.00
_cell.angle_beta   90.00
_cell.angle_gamma   90.00
#
_symmetry.space_group_name_H-M   'P 1'
#
loop_
_entity.id
_entity.type
_entity.pdbx_description
1 polymer ?
#
loop_
_entity_poly.entity_id
_entity_poly.type
_entity_poly.pdbx_seq_one_letter_code
_entity_poly.pdbx_strand_id
1 'polypeptide(L)'
;MGDSILRKTDRTLSKGEDVVVCLPGARIEHVTERVENILGHGQGGSILVHVGANNADRDGTTRIVKRYRELVETLKKTRVEQIILSGILPVMRGRGTTFRNCKRMAINGLLEQMCEEEGVGFVDLWGYFVVKKTCL
;
A
#
# COMPACT_ATOMS: atom_id res chain seq x y z
N MET A 1 -7.59 -1.13 3.39
CA MET A 1 -7.64 0.32 3.12
C MET A 1 -6.76 0.68 1.93
N GLY A 2 -7.14 1.65 1.12
CA GLY A 2 -6.30 1.98 -0.03
C GLY A 2 -6.88 3.05 -0.94
N ASP A 3 -6.18 3.31 -2.04
CA ASP A 3 -6.62 4.29 -3.02
C ASP A 3 -7.71 3.73 -3.96
N SER A 4 -7.96 4.44 -5.07
CA SER A 4 -8.92 4.06 -6.11
C SER A 4 -8.79 2.64 -6.66
N ILE A 5 -7.64 1.98 -6.50
CA ILE A 5 -7.43 0.58 -6.90
C ILE A 5 -8.41 -0.35 -6.15
N LEU A 6 -8.82 0.00 -4.93
CA LEU A 6 -9.76 -0.80 -4.13
C LEU A 6 -11.24 -0.54 -4.45
N ARG A 7 -11.58 0.39 -5.35
CA ARG A 7 -12.97 0.83 -5.61
C ARG A 7 -13.90 -0.27 -6.17
N LYS A 8 -13.40 -1.49 -6.38
CA LYS A 8 -14.17 -2.64 -6.89
C LYS A 8 -13.89 -3.95 -6.16
N THR A 9 -13.04 -3.95 -5.12
CA THR A 9 -12.68 -5.17 -4.38
C THR A 9 -13.74 -5.56 -3.35
N ASP A 10 -14.61 -4.62 -2.98
CA ASP A 10 -15.81 -4.81 -2.16
C ASP A 10 -16.77 -5.88 -2.70
N ARG A 11 -16.73 -6.15 -4.01
CA ARG A 11 -17.57 -7.16 -4.68
C ARG A 11 -17.01 -8.58 -4.57
N THR A 12 -15.74 -8.74 -4.22
CA THR A 12 -15.02 -10.01 -4.21
C THR A 12 -14.72 -10.50 -2.79
N LEU A 13 -14.76 -9.60 -1.81
CA LEU A 13 -14.53 -9.93 -0.41
C LEU A 13 -15.81 -10.44 0.27
N SER A 14 -15.63 -11.28 1.29
CA SER A 14 -16.73 -11.91 2.02
C SER A 14 -17.62 -10.84 2.65
N LYS A 15 -18.86 -10.73 2.16
CA LYS A 15 -19.84 -9.78 2.71
C LYS A 15 -20.13 -10.13 4.18
N GLY A 16 -19.57 -9.34 5.10
CA GLY A 16 -19.88 -9.40 6.53
C GLY A 16 -18.68 -9.27 7.47
N GLU A 17 -17.48 -9.64 7.02
CA GLU A 17 -16.27 -9.69 7.87
C GLU A 17 -15.20 -8.66 7.44
N ASP A 18 -15.11 -8.37 6.13
CA ASP A 18 -14.12 -7.45 5.58
C ASP A 18 -14.68 -6.04 5.37
N VAL A 19 -14.02 -5.02 5.95
CA VAL A 19 -14.33 -3.60 5.71
C VAL A 19 -13.35 -3.01 4.70
N VAL A 20 -13.85 -2.66 3.50
CA VAL A 20 -13.06 -1.97 2.48
C VAL A 20 -13.22 -0.47 2.59
N VAL A 21 -12.13 0.22 2.97
CA VAL A 21 -12.07 1.69 2.90
C VAL A 21 -11.26 2.13 1.69
N CYS A 22 -11.95 2.75 0.74
CA CYS A 22 -11.38 3.31 -0.48
C CYS A 22 -11.32 4.83 -0.38
N LEU A 23 -10.13 5.41 -0.52
CA LEU A 23 -9.88 6.84 -0.53
C LEU A 23 -9.31 7.23 -1.92
N PRO A 24 -10.17 7.55 -2.90
CA PRO A 24 -9.70 7.87 -4.26
C PRO A 24 -8.68 9.00 -4.27
N GLY A 25 -7.56 8.81 -4.99
CA GLY A 25 -6.49 9.81 -5.06
C GLY A 25 -5.67 9.96 -3.76
N ALA A 26 -5.90 9.12 -2.75
CA ALA A 26 -5.13 9.19 -1.51
C ALA A 26 -3.64 8.94 -1.75
N ARG A 27 -2.84 9.72 -1.03
CA ARG A 27 -1.41 9.52 -0.86
C ARG A 27 -1.18 8.87 0.51
N ILE A 28 0.01 8.36 0.76
CA ILE A 28 0.34 7.65 2.00
C ILE A 28 -0.02 8.51 3.23
N GLU A 29 0.36 9.79 3.24
CA GLU A 29 0.07 10.72 4.34
C GLU A 29 -1.45 10.90 4.59
N HIS A 30 -2.26 10.90 3.54
CA HIS A 30 -3.72 11.04 3.66
C HIS A 30 -4.35 9.81 4.32
N VAL A 31 -3.75 8.63 4.16
CA VAL A 31 -4.17 7.41 4.85
C VAL A 31 -3.76 7.51 6.30
N THR A 32 -2.50 7.85 6.59
CA THR A 32 -1.95 8.02 7.94
C THR A 32 -2.83 8.94 8.80
N GLU A 33 -3.19 10.11 8.28
CA GLU A 33 -4.06 11.10 8.96
C GLU A 33 -5.46 10.58 9.30
N ARG A 34 -5.94 9.53 8.62
CA ARG A 34 -7.29 8.99 8.78
C ARG A 34 -7.32 7.65 9.51
N VAL A 35 -6.16 7.04 9.77
CA VAL A 35 -6.04 5.70 10.39
C VAL A 35 -6.87 5.61 11.66
N GLU A 36 -6.69 6.54 12.60
CA GLU A 36 -7.39 6.51 13.89
C GLU A 36 -8.90 6.67 13.74
N ASN A 37 -9.34 7.59 12.88
CA ASN A 37 -10.76 7.83 12.63
C ASN A 37 -11.46 6.64 11.96
N ILE A 38 -10.75 5.92 11.08
CA ILE A 38 -11.32 4.79 10.35
C ILE A 38 -11.30 3.52 11.21
N LEU A 39 -10.26 3.32 12.02
CA LEU A 39 -10.10 2.13 12.88
C LEU A 39 -10.72 2.32 14.27
N GLY A 40 -11.42 3.43 14.50
CA GLY A 40 -12.05 3.76 15.78
C GLY A 40 -12.96 2.65 16.32
N HIS A 41 -12.59 2.14 17.50
CA HIS A 41 -13.35 1.24 18.40
C HIS A 41 -13.71 -0.18 17.91
N GLY A 42 -13.22 -0.63 16.76
CA GLY A 42 -13.37 -2.02 16.31
C GLY A 42 -12.52 -3.03 17.10
N GLN A 43 -12.94 -4.31 17.12
CA GLN A 43 -12.17 -5.41 17.69
C GLN A 43 -10.96 -5.79 16.81
N GLY A 44 -9.92 -6.34 17.46
CA GLY A 44 -8.66 -6.71 16.85
C GLY A 44 -8.82 -7.60 15.62
N GLY A 45 -8.12 -7.23 14.55
CA GLY A 45 -8.16 -7.91 13.27
C GLY A 45 -6.98 -7.51 12.40
N SER A 46 -6.95 -8.04 11.17
CA SER A 46 -5.91 -7.76 10.19
C SER A 46 -6.27 -6.55 9.33
N ILE A 47 -5.28 -5.74 8.97
CA ILE A 47 -5.42 -4.66 7.98
C ILE A 47 -4.49 -4.90 6.80
N LEU A 48 -5.07 -4.90 5.59
CA LEU A 48 -4.32 -4.78 4.34
C LEU A 48 -4.35 -3.32 3.87
N VAL A 49 -3.19 -2.71 3.64
CA VAL A 49 -3.08 -1.37 3.09
C VAL A 49 -2.49 -1.39 1.68
N HIS A 50 -3.21 -0.80 0.73
CA HIS A 50 -2.78 -0.66 -0.66
C HIS A 50 -2.82 0.81 -1.09
N VAL A 51 -1.67 1.49 -1.05
CA VAL A 51 -1.54 2.92 -1.37
C VAL A 51 -0.19 3.17 -2.05
N GLY A 52 0.13 4.41 -2.38
CA GLY A 52 1.47 4.82 -2.84
C GLY A 52 1.59 5.05 -4.34
N ALA A 53 0.61 4.62 -5.16
CA ALA A 53 0.61 4.90 -6.59
C ALA A 53 0.64 6.42 -6.88
N ASN A 54 -0.11 7.21 -6.10
CA ASN A 54 -0.14 8.67 -6.20
C ASN A 54 1.13 9.37 -5.67
N ASN A 55 1.96 8.67 -4.88
CA ASN A 55 3.25 9.14 -4.41
C ASN A 55 4.38 8.78 -5.38
N ALA A 56 4.34 7.58 -5.97
CA ALA A 56 5.38 7.01 -6.81
C ALA A 56 5.81 7.92 -7.98
N ASP A 57 4.89 8.71 -8.54
CA ASP A 57 5.22 9.60 -9.65
C ASP A 57 5.74 10.98 -9.22
N ARG A 58 5.58 11.36 -7.95
CA ARG A 58 5.82 12.74 -7.47
C ARG A 58 6.94 12.84 -6.45
N ASP A 59 7.11 11.82 -5.62
CA ASP A 59 8.04 11.83 -4.48
C ASP A 59 9.31 11.04 -4.78
N GLY A 60 10.42 11.37 -4.12
CA GLY A 60 11.64 10.55 -4.12
C GLY A 60 11.47 9.26 -3.34
N THR A 61 12.14 8.18 -3.76
CA THR A 61 12.01 6.83 -3.18
C THR A 61 12.21 6.81 -1.67
N THR A 62 13.28 7.42 -1.14
CA THR A 62 13.55 7.50 0.30
C THR A 62 12.43 8.19 1.07
N ARG A 63 11.84 9.27 0.50
CA ARG A 63 10.72 10.00 1.11
C ARG A 63 9.46 9.13 1.15
N ILE A 64 9.25 8.29 0.15
CA ILE A 64 8.11 7.35 0.10
C ILE A 64 8.26 6.29 1.19
N VAL A 65 9.44 5.68 1.32
CA VAL A 65 9.70 4.66 2.36
C VAL A 65 9.54 5.25 3.75
N LYS A 66 10.04 6.47 3.99
CA LYS A 66 9.83 7.18 5.26
C LYS A 66 8.34 7.33 5.61
N ARG A 67 7.51 7.72 4.64
CA ARG A 67 6.05 7.85 4.85
C ARG A 67 5.38 6.52 5.16
N TYR A 68 5.84 5.43 4.55
CA TYR A 68 5.35 4.09 4.90
C TYR A 68 5.70 3.72 6.34
N ARG A 69 6.92 4.06 6.80
CA ARG A 69 7.31 3.84 8.20
C ARG A 69 6.40 4.64 9.15
N GLU A 70 6.16 5.92 8.88
CA GLU A 70 5.22 6.77 9.65
C GLU A 70 3.79 6.19 9.69
N LEU A 71 3.32 5.63 8.57
CA LEU A 71 2.04 4.92 8.50
C LEU A 71 2.03 3.66 9.39
N VAL A 72 3.08 2.83 9.32
CA VAL A 72 3.20 1.61 10.14
C VAL A 72 3.26 1.96 11.63
N GLU A 73 4.05 2.96 12.00
CA GLU A 73 4.12 3.47 13.39
C GLU A 73 2.75 3.94 13.90
N THR A 74 1.96 4.57 13.04
CA THR A 74 0.60 5.02 13.39
C THR A 74 -0.35 3.82 13.53
N LEU A 75 -0.28 2.85 12.62
CA LEU A 75 -1.10 1.63 12.68
C LEU A 75 -0.77 0.78 13.92
N LYS A 76 0.50 0.68 14.31
CA LYS A 76 0.93 -0.03 15.53
C LYS A 76 0.35 0.56 16.83
N LYS A 77 -0.11 1.81 16.81
CA LYS A 77 -0.78 2.46 17.96
C LYS A 77 -2.28 2.15 18.02
N THR A 78 -2.83 1.48 17.01
CA THR A 78 -4.24 1.09 16.95
C THR A 78 -4.45 -0.32 17.54
N ARG A 79 -5.69 -0.82 17.51
CA ARG A 79 -6.03 -2.18 17.99
C ARG A 79 -5.84 -3.28 16.93
N VAL A 80 -5.25 -2.97 15.79
CA VAL A 80 -4.98 -3.94 14.72
C VAL A 80 -3.95 -4.95 15.19
N GLU A 81 -4.22 -6.24 14.96
CA GLU A 81 -3.34 -7.34 15.35
C GLU A 81 -2.29 -7.64 14.29
N GLN A 82 -2.66 -7.50 13.01
CA GLN A 82 -1.77 -7.78 11.89
C GLN A 82 -1.83 -6.66 10.86
N ILE A 83 -0.66 -6.12 10.50
CA ILE A 83 -0.52 -5.11 9.45
C ILE A 83 0.10 -5.78 8.22
N ILE A 84 -0.52 -5.60 7.06
CA ILE A 84 -0.04 -6.08 5.78
C ILE A 84 0.00 -4.92 4.80
N LEU A 85 1.16 -4.66 4.22
CA LEU A 85 1.32 -3.69 3.14
C LEU A 85 1.36 -4.40 1.79
N SER A 86 0.59 -3.90 0.83
CA SER A 86 0.64 -4.38 -0.55
C SER A 86 1.55 -3.49 -1.39
N GLY A 87 2.42 -4.12 -2.19
CA GLY A 87 3.31 -3.43 -3.11
C GLY A 87 2.56 -2.56 -4.14
N ILE A 88 3.19 -1.48 -4.58
CA ILE A 88 2.64 -0.56 -5.58
C ILE A 88 2.52 -1.29 -6.91
N LEU A 89 1.33 -1.24 -7.52
CA LEU A 89 1.09 -1.91 -8.80
C LEU A 89 1.85 -1.27 -9.97
N PRO A 90 2.22 -2.08 -10.97
CA PRO A 90 2.82 -1.58 -12.21
C PRO A 90 1.84 -0.73 -13.02
N VAL A 91 2.40 0.24 -13.74
CA VAL A 91 1.70 1.03 -14.76
C VAL A 91 1.70 0.25 -16.07
N MET A 92 0.52 0.04 -16.65
CA MET A 92 0.38 -0.72 -17.90
C MET A 92 0.63 0.12 -19.16
N ARG A 93 0.30 1.42 -19.13
CA ARG A 93 0.33 2.31 -20.31
C ARG A 93 0.66 3.74 -19.90
N GLY A 94 1.18 4.52 -20.85
CA GLY A 94 1.47 5.94 -20.68
C GLY A 94 2.92 6.30 -21.00
N ARG A 95 3.25 7.59 -20.94
CA ARG A 95 4.61 8.07 -21.17
C ARG A 95 5.51 7.64 -20.01
N GLY A 96 6.72 7.16 -20.35
CA GLY A 96 7.73 6.79 -19.37
C GLY A 96 7.38 5.56 -18.54
N THR A 97 6.51 4.66 -19.04
CA THR A 97 6.09 3.45 -18.33
C THR A 97 7.26 2.63 -17.78
N THR A 98 8.31 2.40 -18.57
CA THR A 98 9.49 1.65 -18.14
C THR A 98 10.15 2.31 -16.92
N PHE A 99 10.49 3.59 -17.02
CA PHE A 99 11.09 4.34 -15.92
C PHE A 99 10.20 4.36 -14.66
N ARG A 100 8.90 4.60 -14.85
CA ARG A 100 7.90 4.62 -13.77
C ARG A 100 7.76 3.26 -13.09
N ASN A 101 7.86 2.17 -13.85
CA ASN A 101 7.82 0.82 -13.31
C ASN A 101 9.12 0.44 -12.60
N CYS A 102 10.28 0.84 -13.13
CA CYS A 102 11.55 0.62 -12.42
C CYS A 102 11.63 1.36 -11.10
N LYS A 103 11.15 2.60 -11.06
CA LYS A 103 11.02 3.33 -9.81
C LYS A 103 10.08 2.61 -8.83
N ARG A 104 8.93 2.10 -9.28
CA ARG A 104 8.00 1.34 -8.44
C ARG A 104 8.58 0.02 -7.94
N MET A 105 9.35 -0.70 -8.77
CA MET A 105 10.06 -1.91 -8.35
C MET A 105 11.09 -1.59 -7.27
N ALA A 106 11.87 -0.52 -7.43
CA ALA A 106 12.83 -0.08 -6.42
C ALA A 106 12.14 0.33 -5.11
N ILE A 107 11.00 1.05 -5.20
CA ILE A 107 10.18 1.36 -4.02
C ILE A 107 9.68 0.08 -3.35
N ASN A 108 9.14 -0.88 -4.11
CA ASN A 108 8.59 -2.12 -3.55
C ASN A 108 9.67 -2.97 -2.88
N GLY A 109 10.89 -3.06 -3.44
CA GLY A 109 11.99 -3.78 -2.79
C GLY A 109 12.41 -3.15 -1.47
N LEU A 110 12.50 -1.81 -1.41
CA LEU A 110 12.78 -1.11 -0.16
C LEU A 110 11.61 -1.19 0.83
N LEU A 111 10.38 -1.26 0.33
CA LEU A 111 9.19 -1.41 1.15
C LEU A 111 9.14 -2.80 1.78
N GLU A 112 9.49 -3.85 1.03
CA GLU A 112 9.62 -5.22 1.51
C GLU A 112 10.65 -5.32 2.64
N GLN A 113 11.85 -4.78 2.43
CA GLN A 113 12.89 -4.70 3.47
C GLN A 113 12.40 -3.95 4.71
N MET A 114 11.73 -2.80 4.54
CA MET A 114 11.17 -2.04 5.65
C MET A 114 10.09 -2.83 6.40
N CYS A 115 9.26 -3.61 5.70
CA CYS A 115 8.27 -4.46 6.36
C CYS A 115 8.91 -5.54 7.22
N GLU A 116 10.01 -6.16 6.74
CA GLU A 116 10.79 -7.11 7.53
C GLU A 116 11.39 -6.46 8.78
N GLU A 117 12.01 -5.28 8.64
CA GLU A 117 12.56 -4.49 9.77
C GLU A 117 11.49 -4.15 10.82
N GLU A 118 10.29 -3.78 10.37
CA GLU A 118 9.18 -3.38 11.23
C GLU A 118 8.36 -4.56 11.78
N GLY A 119 8.62 -5.79 11.33
CA GLY A 119 7.86 -6.98 11.72
C GLY A 119 6.41 -6.98 11.24
N VAL A 120 6.14 -6.43 10.04
CA VAL A 120 4.81 -6.41 9.40
C VAL A 120 4.80 -7.20 8.09
N GLY A 121 3.62 -7.61 7.63
CA GLY A 121 3.49 -8.39 6.39
C GLY A 121 3.68 -7.53 5.14
N PHE A 122 4.28 -8.12 4.10
CA PHE A 122 4.35 -7.56 2.75
C PHE A 122 3.73 -8.52 1.73
N VAL A 123 2.95 -7.98 0.79
CA VAL A 123 2.37 -8.73 -0.33
C VAL A 123 2.85 -8.15 -1.65
N ASP A 124 3.69 -8.91 -2.35
CA ASP A 124 4.08 -8.62 -3.73
C ASP A 124 3.00 -9.08 -4.71
N LEU A 125 2.34 -8.12 -5.36
CA LEU A 125 1.36 -8.39 -6.40
C LEU A 125 1.94 -8.29 -7.81
N TRP A 126 3.21 -7.91 -7.97
CA TRP A 126 3.77 -7.54 -9.27
C TRP A 126 3.63 -8.65 -10.33
N GLY A 127 3.93 -9.88 -9.95
CA GLY A 127 3.89 -11.05 -10.85
C GLY A 127 2.50 -11.37 -11.41
N TYR A 128 1.43 -10.91 -10.75
CA TYR A 128 0.05 -11.09 -11.25
C TYR A 128 -0.30 -10.12 -12.38
N PHE A 129 0.40 -8.99 -12.48
CA PHE A 129 0.11 -7.94 -13.45
C PHE A 129 1.15 -7.85 -14.56
N VAL A 130 2.35 -8.38 -14.35
CA VAL A 130 3.43 -8.34 -15.35
C VAL A 130 4.14 -9.69 -15.41
N VAL A 131 4.18 -10.28 -16.60
CA VAL A 131 4.75 -11.60 -16.88
C VAL A 131 6.30 -11.63 -16.75
N LYS A 132 6.97 -10.47 -16.67
CA LYS A 132 8.44 -10.35 -16.47
C LYS A 132 8.81 -9.23 -15.49
N LYS A 133 9.58 -9.55 -14.45
CA LYS A 133 10.33 -8.56 -13.65
C LYS A 133 11.62 -8.22 -14.40
N THR A 134 11.64 -7.12 -15.16
CA THR A 134 12.90 -6.66 -15.78
C THR A 134 13.01 -5.16 -15.68
N CYS A 135 13.95 -4.73 -14.84
CA CYS A 135 14.62 -3.44 -14.96
C CYS A 135 16.09 -3.77 -15.19
N LEU A 136 16.58 -3.38 -16.36
CA LEU A 136 17.97 -3.47 -16.77
C LEU A 136 18.75 -2.30 -16.16
#